data_AF-A0A5R9LG16-F1
#
_entry.id   AF-A0A5R9LG16-F1
#
_cell.length_a   1.000
_cell.length_b   1.000
_cell.length_c   1.000
_cell.angle_alpha   90.00
_cell.angle_beta   90.00
_cell.angle_gamma   90.00
#
_symmetry.space_group_name_H-M   'P 1'
#
loop_
_entity.id
_entity.type
_entity.pdbx_description
1 polymer ?
#
loop_
_entity_poly.entity_id
_entity_poly.type
_entity_poly.pdbx_seq_one_letter_code
_entity_poly.pdbx_strand_id
1 'polypeptide(L)'
;MNNKIDLYLNRISQLSQLLLVGFAIFGYFYTVRPLYQNASLQESIAKKETELKKLQGKIDNLYINYRRELIRKFVMRVTFDCSPYTPLMMQPPSYEESEQKSFSVKLQESKALISENPYNCLRMKAENDTALRDLRNEDKQKLIATIESLKLSITEKYNEMVRQSENEILLENLGKNNDSTNFTARLEEFLIANGIKLPDDDNYNKQMNILAGLNHLISEFSLKFNATITDKVKI
;
A
#
# COMPACT_ATOMS: atom_id res chain seq x y z
N MET A 1 78.51 34.22 -63.11
CA MET A 1 77.33 33.35 -63.25
C MET A 1 76.58 33.30 -61.90
N ASN A 2 75.95 34.39 -61.43
CA ASN A 2 75.32 34.42 -60.09
C ASN A 2 73.81 34.76 -60.07
N ASN A 3 73.27 35.38 -61.11
CA ASN A 3 71.88 35.91 -61.05
C ASN A 3 70.77 34.83 -61.08
N LYS A 4 71.06 33.60 -61.49
CA LYS A 4 70.04 32.52 -61.55
C LYS A 4 69.76 31.89 -60.18
N ILE A 5 70.75 31.90 -59.29
CA ILE A 5 70.65 31.31 -57.95
C ILE A 5 69.82 32.23 -57.06
N ASP A 6 70.09 33.54 -57.07
CA ASP A 6 69.29 34.54 -56.33
C ASP A 6 67.81 34.55 -56.73
N LEU A 7 67.52 34.37 -58.03
CA LEU A 7 66.15 34.32 -58.51
C LEU A 7 65.40 33.07 -58.03
N TYR A 8 66.11 31.95 -57.84
CA TYR A 8 65.57 30.71 -57.32
C TYR A 8 65.38 30.77 -55.79
N LEU A 9 66.34 31.35 -55.07
CA LEU A 9 66.21 31.60 -53.63
C LEU A 9 65.02 32.51 -53.30
N ASN A 10 64.82 33.58 -54.08
CA ASN A 10 63.69 34.48 -53.86
C ASN A 10 62.33 33.79 -54.09
N ARG A 11 62.22 32.91 -55.09
CA ARG A 11 61.01 32.10 -55.33
C ARG A 11 60.74 31.06 -54.24
N ILE A 12 61.78 30.42 -53.72
CA ILE A 12 61.67 29.49 -52.59
C ILE A 12 61.26 30.24 -51.31
N SER A 13 61.75 31.46 -51.09
CA SER A 13 61.35 32.30 -49.96
C SER A 13 59.86 32.66 -50.01
N GLN A 14 59.33 33.02 -51.18
CA GLN A 14 57.90 33.29 -51.36
C GLN A 14 57.05 32.02 -51.21
N LEU A 15 57.54 30.87 -51.65
CA LEU A 15 56.88 29.58 -51.45
C LEU A 15 56.83 29.18 -49.97
N SER A 16 57.91 29.43 -49.22
CA SER A 16 57.98 29.23 -47.78
C SER A 16 56.96 30.09 -47.03
N GLN A 17 56.79 31.36 -47.40
CA GLN A 17 55.80 32.24 -46.78
C GLN A 17 54.35 31.77 -47.05
N LEU A 18 54.06 31.34 -48.28
CA LEU A 18 52.75 30.76 -48.62
C LEU A 18 52.49 29.45 -47.86
N LEU A 19 53.49 28.58 -47.74
CA LEU A 19 53.40 27.35 -46.95
C LEU A 19 53.16 27.64 -45.47
N LEU A 20 53.84 28.65 -44.91
CA LEU A 20 53.73 29.01 -43.50
C LEU A 20 52.35 29.58 -43.18
N VAL A 21 51.79 30.43 -44.05
CA VAL A 21 50.41 30.91 -43.94
C VAL A 21 49.41 29.76 -44.12
N GLY A 22 49.65 28.86 -45.09
CA GLY A 22 48.83 27.67 -45.30
C GLY A 22 48.80 26.76 -44.07
N PHE A 23 49.94 26.50 -43.44
CA PHE A 23 50.05 25.73 -42.21
C PHE A 23 49.38 26.42 -41.01
N ALA A 24 49.47 27.75 -40.90
CA ALA A 24 48.80 28.50 -39.85
C ALA A 24 47.27 28.42 -39.97
N ILE A 25 46.73 28.58 -41.19
CA ILE A 25 45.30 28.41 -41.47
C ILE A 25 44.88 26.96 -41.19
N PHE A 26 45.68 25.99 -41.66
CA PHE A 26 45.40 24.58 -41.45
C PHE A 26 45.36 24.22 -39.96
N GLY A 27 46.34 24.66 -39.16
CA GLY A 27 46.36 24.46 -37.71
C GLY A 27 45.19 25.13 -36.99
N TYR A 28 44.77 26.31 -37.43
CA TYR A 28 43.59 26.98 -36.87
C TYR A 28 42.30 26.17 -37.11
N PHE A 29 42.08 25.70 -38.33
CA PHE A 29 40.86 24.96 -38.69
C PHE A 29 40.84 23.53 -38.13
N TYR A 30 41.98 22.83 -38.13
CA TYR A 30 42.05 21.42 -37.75
C TYR A 30 42.40 21.18 -36.28
N THR A 31 42.99 22.14 -35.59
CA THR A 31 43.45 21.95 -34.20
C THR A 31 42.67 22.83 -33.25
N VAL A 32 42.66 24.14 -33.48
CA VAL A 32 42.08 25.11 -32.53
C VAL A 32 40.56 25.02 -32.49
N ARG A 33 39.90 25.09 -33.65
CA ARG A 33 38.43 25.02 -33.74
C ARG A 33 37.82 23.75 -33.14
N PRO A 34 38.29 22.52 -33.45
CA PRO A 34 37.75 21.31 -32.84
C PRO A 34 38.06 21.22 -31.34
N LEU A 35 39.19 21.75 -30.86
CA LEU A 35 39.52 21.77 -29.42
C LEU A 35 38.45 22.54 -28.61
N TYR A 36 38.05 23.72 -29.09
CA TYR A 36 37.00 24.51 -28.45
C TYR A 36 35.62 23.85 -28.52
N GLN A 37 35.30 23.21 -29.65
CA GLN A 37 34.04 22.46 -29.78
C GLN A 37 33.96 21.31 -28.77
N ASN A 38 35.05 20.56 -28.59
CA ASN A 38 35.13 19.45 -27.65
C ASN A 38 34.99 19.91 -26.19
N ALA A 39 35.66 21.01 -25.82
CA ALA A 39 35.57 21.55 -24.47
C ALA A 39 34.14 22.03 -24.13
N SER A 40 33.49 22.74 -25.06
CA SER A 40 32.12 23.22 -24.88
C SER A 40 31.10 22.08 -24.81
N LEU A 41 31.29 21.02 -25.60
CA LEU A 41 30.47 19.81 -25.56
C LEU A 41 30.61 19.08 -24.21
N GLN A 42 31.83 18.92 -23.70
CA GLN A 42 32.07 18.29 -22.40
C GLN A 42 31.44 19.08 -21.26
N GLU A 43 31.51 20.41 -21.28
CA GLU A 43 30.85 21.25 -20.28
C GLU A 43 29.31 21.10 -20.34
N SER A 44 28.73 21.06 -21.54
CA SER A 44 27.29 20.85 -21.74
C SER A 44 26.84 19.47 -21.26
N ILE A 45 27.63 18.42 -21.53
CA ILE A 45 27.37 17.06 -21.06
C ILE A 45 27.43 17.01 -19.53
N ALA A 46 28.48 17.57 -18.92
CA ALA A 46 28.60 17.62 -17.46
C ALA A 46 27.43 18.37 -16.81
N LYS A 47 27.01 19.51 -17.37
CA LYS A 47 25.82 20.25 -16.91
C LYS A 47 24.57 19.39 -17.00
N LYS A 48 24.31 18.75 -18.15
CA LYS A 48 23.15 17.88 -18.33
C LYS A 48 23.17 16.66 -17.39
N GLU A 49 24.33 16.05 -17.16
CA GLU A 49 24.45 14.95 -16.18
C GLU A 49 24.13 15.41 -14.76
N THR A 50 24.60 16.59 -14.36
CA THR A 50 24.28 17.13 -13.02
C THR A 50 22.80 17.47 -12.89
N GLU A 51 22.18 18.00 -13.96
CA GLU A 51 20.75 18.32 -13.99
C GLU A 51 19.90 17.05 -13.94
N LEU A 52 20.27 16.02 -14.72
CA LEU A 52 19.62 14.71 -14.66
C LEU A 52 19.70 14.09 -13.27
N LYS A 53 20.88 14.11 -12.63
CA LYS A 53 21.04 13.62 -11.24
C LYS A 53 20.16 14.41 -10.27
N LYS A 54 20.06 15.73 -10.42
CA LYS A 54 19.17 16.57 -9.59
C LYS A 54 17.69 16.26 -9.82
N LEU A 55 17.27 16.09 -11.08
CA LEU A 55 15.89 15.73 -11.41
C LEU A 55 15.53 14.34 -10.90
N GLN A 56 16.44 13.37 -11.06
CA GLN A 56 16.24 12.00 -10.58
C GLN A 56 16.11 11.98 -9.04
N GLY A 57 16.95 12.71 -8.32
CA GLY A 57 16.82 12.86 -6.87
C GLY A 57 15.51 13.54 -6.44
N LYS A 58 14.98 14.49 -7.22
CA LYS A 58 13.65 15.08 -6.95
C LYS A 58 12.53 14.07 -7.20
N ILE A 59 12.61 13.29 -8.28
CA ILE A 59 11.64 12.24 -8.59
C ILE A 59 11.62 11.17 -7.49
N ASP A 60 12.78 10.73 -7.01
CA ASP A 60 12.86 9.75 -5.94
C ASP A 60 12.27 10.28 -4.62
N ASN A 61 12.54 11.54 -4.27
CA ASN A 61 11.94 12.17 -3.10
C ASN A 61 10.41 12.29 -3.19
N LEU A 62 9.89 12.69 -4.36
CA LEU A 62 8.44 12.73 -4.59
C LEU A 62 7.81 11.34 -4.54
N TYR A 63 8.52 10.35 -5.09
CA TYR A 63 8.07 8.96 -5.11
C TYR A 63 7.97 8.36 -3.69
N ILE A 64 8.85 8.70 -2.75
CA ILE A 64 8.77 8.23 -1.36
C ILE A 64 7.43 8.64 -0.71
N ASN A 65 7.03 9.90 -0.87
CA ASN A 65 5.78 10.40 -0.32
C ASN A 65 4.58 9.78 -1.05
N TYR A 66 4.66 9.65 -2.37
CA TYR A 66 3.61 9.03 -3.18
C TYR A 66 3.40 7.55 -2.81
N ARG A 67 4.47 6.78 -2.66
CA ARG A 67 4.44 5.37 -2.23
C ARG A 67 3.72 5.21 -0.90
N ARG A 68 4.02 6.05 0.09
CA ARG A 68 3.38 5.99 1.41
C ARG A 68 1.87 6.18 1.30
N GLU A 69 1.41 7.15 0.50
CA GLU A 69 -0.01 7.40 0.29
C GLU A 69 -0.71 6.27 -0.45
N LEU A 70 -0.07 5.67 -1.46
CA LEU A 70 -0.62 4.52 -2.17
C LEU A 70 -0.80 3.32 -1.23
N ILE A 71 0.22 3.00 -0.43
CA ILE A 71 0.16 1.90 0.54
C ILE A 71 -0.90 2.19 1.60
N ARG A 72 -0.99 3.42 2.11
CA ARG A 72 -2.02 3.80 3.08
C ARG A 72 -3.44 3.58 2.53
N LYS A 73 -3.69 4.00 1.28
CA LYS A 73 -4.98 3.79 0.61
C LYS A 73 -5.29 2.29 0.43
N PHE A 74 -4.28 1.52 0.01
CA PHE A 74 -4.40 0.08 -0.14
C PHE A 74 -4.72 -0.60 1.20
N VAL A 75 -3.95 -0.31 2.26
CA VAL A 75 -4.16 -0.85 3.62
C VAL A 75 -5.56 -0.51 4.13
N MET A 76 -5.99 0.74 3.99
CA MET A 76 -7.33 1.14 4.42
C MET A 76 -8.41 0.34 3.69
N ARG A 77 -8.34 0.23 2.36
CA ARG A 77 -9.34 -0.52 1.57
C ARG A 77 -9.37 -2.00 1.93
N VAL A 78 -8.21 -2.65 2.00
CA VAL A 78 -8.12 -4.09 2.29
C VAL A 78 -8.54 -4.42 3.71
N THR A 79 -8.29 -3.51 4.65
CA THR A 79 -8.78 -3.65 6.03
C THR A 79 -10.30 -3.68 6.08
N PHE A 80 -11.01 -2.94 5.23
CA PHE A 80 -12.47 -3.02 5.17
C PHE A 80 -12.92 -4.23 4.35
N ASP A 81 -12.40 -4.40 3.13
CA ASP A 81 -12.89 -5.44 2.22
C ASP A 81 -12.64 -6.86 2.73
N CYS A 82 -11.51 -7.10 3.39
CA CYS A 82 -11.10 -8.45 3.81
C CYS A 82 -11.37 -8.75 5.29
N SER A 83 -11.97 -7.82 6.03
CA SER A 83 -12.30 -8.03 7.44
C SER A 83 -13.73 -8.56 7.60
N PRO A 84 -13.96 -9.59 8.42
CA PRO A 84 -15.29 -10.21 8.59
C PRO A 84 -16.31 -9.29 9.28
N TYR A 85 -15.91 -8.12 9.76
CA TYR A 85 -16.73 -7.16 10.50
C TYR A 85 -17.45 -6.13 9.62
N THR A 86 -17.04 -5.94 8.36
CA THR A 86 -17.64 -4.93 7.47
C THR A 86 -19.14 -5.11 7.25
N PRO A 87 -19.67 -6.33 7.08
CA PRO A 87 -21.10 -6.56 6.94
C PRO A 87 -21.88 -6.28 8.25
N LEU A 88 -21.23 -6.32 9.41
CA LEU A 88 -21.84 -5.98 10.70
C LEU A 88 -21.99 -4.46 10.91
N MET A 89 -21.24 -3.65 10.15
CA MET A 89 -21.29 -2.19 10.19
C MET A 89 -22.16 -1.59 9.07
N MET A 90 -22.51 -2.38 8.05
CA MET A 90 -23.30 -1.93 6.91
C MET A 90 -24.77 -2.26 7.13
N GLN A 91 -25.57 -1.20 7.34
CA GLN A 91 -27.02 -1.17 7.47
C GLN A 91 -27.63 -2.20 8.45
N PRO A 92 -28.14 -1.77 9.62
CA PRO A 92 -29.07 -2.64 10.33
C PRO A 92 -30.23 -2.97 9.37
N PRO A 93 -30.68 -4.23 9.29
CA PRO A 93 -31.87 -4.56 8.53
C PRO A 93 -33.04 -3.67 9.00
N SER A 94 -34.00 -3.43 8.10
CA SER A 94 -35.29 -2.83 8.47
C SER A 94 -35.81 -3.49 9.76
N TYR A 95 -36.31 -2.70 10.70
CA TYR A 95 -36.78 -3.20 12.01
C TYR A 95 -37.76 -4.38 11.84
N GLU A 96 -38.63 -4.32 10.83
CA GLU A 96 -39.60 -5.38 10.47
C GLU A 96 -38.94 -6.70 10.00
N GLU A 97 -37.83 -6.64 9.27
CA GLU A 97 -37.09 -7.84 8.82
C GLU A 97 -36.27 -8.47 9.95
N SER A 98 -35.81 -7.65 10.90
CA SER A 98 -34.95 -8.09 12.00
C SER A 98 -35.72 -8.87 13.07
N GLU A 99 -36.99 -8.57 13.27
CA GLU A 99 -37.84 -9.18 14.31
C GLU A 99 -38.40 -10.54 13.87
N GLN A 100 -38.59 -10.75 12.56
CA GLN A 100 -39.12 -12.01 11.99
C GLN A 100 -38.08 -13.09 11.71
N LYS A 101 -36.78 -12.74 11.64
CA LYS A 101 -35.72 -13.75 11.42
C LYS A 101 -35.50 -14.58 12.67
N SER A 102 -35.62 -15.90 12.53
CA SER A 102 -35.26 -16.85 13.59
C SER A 102 -33.78 -16.71 13.96
N PHE A 103 -33.46 -17.02 15.22
CA PHE A 103 -32.08 -17.02 15.72
C PHE A 103 -31.13 -17.85 14.85
N SER A 104 -31.60 -19.00 14.34
CA SER A 104 -30.83 -19.86 13.45
C SER A 104 -30.40 -19.16 12.16
N VAL A 105 -31.24 -18.31 11.58
CA VAL A 105 -30.93 -17.53 10.37
C VAL A 105 -29.89 -16.45 10.69
N LYS A 106 -30.06 -15.70 11.79
CA LYS A 106 -29.09 -14.66 12.23
C LYS A 106 -27.71 -15.24 12.54
N LEU A 107 -27.68 -16.41 13.17
CA LEU A 107 -26.45 -17.13 13.49
C LEU A 107 -25.75 -17.63 12.22
N GLN A 108 -26.52 -18.15 11.26
CA GLN A 108 -25.98 -18.61 9.98
C GLN A 108 -25.42 -17.46 9.14
N GLU A 109 -26.13 -16.32 9.07
CA GLU A 109 -25.64 -15.10 8.40
C GLU A 109 -24.32 -14.63 9.03
N SER A 110 -24.25 -14.55 10.35
CA SER A 110 -23.05 -14.14 11.08
C SER A 110 -21.87 -15.11 10.87
N LYS A 111 -22.14 -16.42 10.82
CA LYS A 111 -21.12 -17.44 10.50
C LYS A 111 -20.70 -17.39 9.02
N ALA A 112 -21.59 -17.01 8.11
CA ALA A 112 -21.24 -16.82 6.71
C ALA A 112 -20.23 -15.68 6.51
N LEU A 113 -20.28 -14.64 7.36
CA LEU A 113 -19.28 -13.55 7.35
C LEU A 113 -17.86 -14.02 7.68
N ILE A 114 -17.74 -15.12 8.42
CA ILE A 114 -16.48 -15.73 8.80
C ILE A 114 -15.93 -16.63 7.67
N SER A 115 -16.72 -16.97 6.65
CA SER A 115 -16.37 -18.05 5.71
C SER A 115 -15.19 -17.74 4.78
N GLU A 116 -14.88 -16.47 4.52
CA GLU A 116 -13.76 -16.10 3.64
C GLU A 116 -12.47 -15.88 4.45
N ASN A 117 -11.40 -16.60 4.06
CA ASN A 117 -10.11 -16.44 4.71
C ASN A 117 -9.52 -15.03 4.40
N PRO A 118 -9.28 -14.20 5.42
CA PRO A 118 -8.82 -12.82 5.23
C PRO A 118 -7.45 -12.73 4.55
N TYR A 119 -6.60 -13.76 4.69
CA TYR A 119 -5.32 -13.85 3.98
C TYR A 119 -5.50 -13.98 2.46
N ASN A 120 -6.43 -14.83 2.02
CA ASN A 120 -6.66 -15.06 0.59
C ASN A 120 -7.20 -13.79 -0.07
N CYS A 121 -8.14 -13.10 0.60
CA CYS A 121 -8.65 -11.81 0.16
C CYS A 121 -7.52 -10.76 0.08
N LEU A 122 -6.68 -10.64 1.12
CA LEU A 122 -5.52 -9.74 1.14
C LEU A 122 -4.56 -10.02 -0.01
N ARG A 123 -4.23 -11.30 -0.26
CA ARG A 123 -3.30 -11.70 -1.31
C ARG A 123 -3.85 -11.39 -2.70
N MET A 124 -5.12 -11.69 -2.95
CA MET A 124 -5.80 -11.39 -4.22
C MET A 124 -5.86 -9.88 -4.48
N LYS A 125 -6.21 -9.08 -3.46
CA LYS A 125 -6.24 -7.62 -3.57
C LYS A 125 -4.84 -7.06 -3.82
N ALA A 126 -3.80 -7.58 -3.18
CA ALA A 126 -2.43 -7.13 -3.43
C ALA A 126 -1.95 -7.32 -4.87
N GLU A 127 -2.50 -8.30 -5.60
CA GLU A 127 -2.15 -8.55 -7.01
C GLU A 127 -2.92 -7.65 -7.98
N ASN A 128 -4.20 -7.41 -7.67
CA ASN A 128 -5.17 -6.83 -8.60
C ASN A 128 -5.59 -5.39 -8.27
N ASP A 129 -5.20 -4.83 -7.12
CA ASP A 129 -5.68 -3.51 -6.70
C ASP A 129 -5.13 -2.39 -7.61
N THR A 130 -6.03 -1.54 -8.08
CA THR A 130 -5.74 -0.40 -8.95
C THR A 130 -4.86 0.65 -8.28
N ALA A 131 -4.90 0.78 -6.96
CA ALA A 131 -4.06 1.68 -6.17
C ALA A 131 -2.59 1.27 -6.19
N LEU A 132 -2.27 0.01 -6.50
CA LEU A 132 -0.91 -0.50 -6.57
C LEU A 132 -0.35 -0.49 -8.00
N ARG A 133 -1.11 -0.03 -9.00
CA ARG A 133 -0.69 -0.04 -10.41
C ARG A 133 0.53 0.84 -10.67
N ASP A 134 0.63 1.95 -9.95
CA ASP A 134 1.69 2.95 -10.15
C ASP A 134 2.93 2.72 -9.27
N LEU A 135 2.94 1.62 -8.48
CA LEU A 135 4.09 1.24 -7.65
C LEU A 135 5.22 0.71 -8.52
N ARG A 136 6.48 1.05 -8.19
CA ARG A 136 7.65 0.43 -8.83
C ARG A 136 7.63 -1.09 -8.57
N ASN A 137 8.10 -1.87 -9.55
CA ASN A 137 8.13 -3.33 -9.47
C ASN A 137 8.83 -3.86 -8.21
N GLU A 138 9.93 -3.20 -7.79
CA GLU A 138 10.66 -3.56 -6.56
C GLU A 138 9.79 -3.41 -5.30
N ASP A 139 9.01 -2.33 -5.21
CA ASP A 139 8.13 -2.10 -4.06
C ASP A 139 6.92 -3.03 -4.09
N LYS A 140 6.42 -3.39 -5.28
CA LYS A 140 5.36 -4.40 -5.41
C LYS A 140 5.84 -5.78 -4.94
N GLN A 141 7.05 -6.17 -5.29
CA GLN A 141 7.65 -7.41 -4.78
C GLN A 141 7.86 -7.38 -3.27
N LYS A 142 8.34 -6.26 -2.73
CA LYS A 142 8.47 -6.08 -1.28
C LYS A 142 7.11 -6.18 -0.58
N LEU A 143 6.07 -5.56 -1.13
CA LEU A 143 4.70 -5.64 -0.60
C LEU A 143 4.21 -7.09 -0.53
N ILE A 144 4.35 -7.82 -1.64
CA ILE A 144 3.92 -9.22 -1.72
C ILE A 144 4.72 -10.08 -0.73
N ALA A 145 6.04 -9.89 -0.64
CA ALA A 145 6.87 -10.61 0.33
C ALA A 145 6.47 -10.32 1.79
N THR A 146 6.16 -9.06 2.11
CA THR A 146 5.63 -8.68 3.42
C THR A 146 4.30 -9.38 3.70
N ILE A 147 3.37 -9.41 2.74
CA ILE A 147 2.08 -10.09 2.89
C ILE A 147 2.26 -11.60 3.09
N GLU A 148 3.12 -12.24 2.31
CA GLU A 148 3.43 -13.67 2.46
C GLU A 148 4.01 -13.99 3.84
N SER A 149 4.84 -13.11 4.41
CA SER A 149 5.35 -13.28 5.77
C SER A 149 4.26 -13.26 6.85
N LEU A 150 3.12 -12.61 6.57
CA LEU A 150 1.98 -12.53 7.49
C LEU A 150 1.04 -13.74 7.38
N LYS A 151 1.21 -14.58 6.35
CA LYS A 151 0.32 -15.72 6.06
C LYS A 151 0.06 -16.60 7.28
N LEU A 152 1.13 -17.02 7.96
CA LEU A 152 1.03 -17.91 9.12
C LEU A 152 0.28 -17.22 10.27
N SER A 153 0.70 -16.01 10.64
CA SER A 153 0.10 -15.29 11.76
C SER A 153 -1.39 -14.97 11.55
N ILE A 154 -1.79 -14.60 10.33
CA ILE A 154 -3.19 -14.31 10.02
C ILE A 154 -4.01 -15.61 10.00
N THR A 155 -3.50 -16.66 9.36
CA THR A 155 -4.20 -17.94 9.22
C THR A 155 -4.39 -18.63 10.57
N GLU A 156 -3.37 -18.63 11.43
CA GLU A 156 -3.46 -19.19 12.78
C GLU A 156 -4.53 -18.49 13.62
N LYS A 157 -4.52 -17.15 13.67
CA LYS A 157 -5.52 -16.35 14.39
C LYS A 157 -6.93 -16.52 13.82
N TYR A 158 -7.04 -16.63 12.50
CA TYR A 158 -8.32 -16.88 11.83
C TYR A 158 -8.87 -18.27 12.18
N ASN A 159 -8.04 -19.32 12.12
CA ASN A 159 -8.45 -20.67 12.48
C ASN A 159 -8.82 -20.76 13.97
N GLU A 160 -8.12 -20.03 14.84
CA GLU A 160 -8.47 -19.92 16.25
C GLU A 160 -9.86 -19.27 16.42
N MET A 161 -10.12 -18.16 15.74
CA MET A 161 -11.43 -17.50 15.74
C MET A 161 -12.54 -18.43 15.24
N VAL A 162 -12.31 -19.15 14.13
CA VAL A 162 -13.27 -20.14 13.60
C VAL A 162 -13.57 -21.20 14.64
N ARG A 163 -12.55 -21.79 15.27
CA ARG A 163 -12.72 -22.79 16.33
C ARG A 163 -13.50 -22.25 17.54
N GLN A 164 -13.24 -21.01 17.94
CA GLN A 164 -13.97 -20.36 19.04
C GLN A 164 -15.43 -20.06 18.67
N SER A 165 -15.70 -19.74 17.40
CA SER A 165 -17.05 -19.47 16.88
C SER A 165 -17.97 -20.70 16.84
N GLU A 166 -17.39 -21.91 16.93
CA GLU A 166 -18.15 -23.17 17.01
C GLU A 166 -18.52 -23.55 18.46
N ASN A 167 -17.88 -22.94 19.46
CA ASN A 167 -18.11 -23.26 20.87
C ASN A 167 -19.20 -22.36 21.47
N GLU A 168 -20.44 -22.84 21.49
CA GLU A 168 -21.60 -22.09 22.01
C GLU A 168 -21.45 -21.65 23.47
N ILE A 169 -20.83 -22.47 24.33
CA ILE A 169 -20.61 -22.13 25.75
C ILE A 169 -19.64 -20.95 25.87
N LEU A 170 -18.59 -20.95 25.06
CA LEU A 170 -17.65 -19.83 25.00
C LEU A 170 -18.33 -18.56 24.50
N LEU A 171 -19.12 -18.64 23.44
CA LEU A 171 -19.86 -17.50 22.90
C LEU A 171 -20.87 -16.93 23.90
N GLU A 172 -21.60 -17.79 24.61
CA GLU A 172 -22.54 -17.36 25.64
C GLU A 172 -21.82 -16.61 26.78
N ASN A 173 -20.68 -17.12 27.25
CA ASN A 173 -19.87 -16.48 28.29
C ASN A 173 -19.25 -15.16 27.82
N LEU A 174 -18.77 -15.09 26.58
CA LEU A 174 -18.28 -13.86 25.97
C LEU A 174 -19.41 -12.82 25.84
N GLY A 175 -20.61 -13.25 25.46
CA GLY A 175 -21.80 -12.40 25.43
C GLY A 175 -22.12 -11.81 26.80
N LYS A 176 -22.15 -12.66 27.84
CA LYS A 176 -22.44 -12.27 29.23
C LYS A 176 -21.44 -11.29 29.84
N ASN A 177 -20.15 -11.47 29.54
CA ASN A 177 -19.06 -10.75 30.21
C ASN A 177 -18.63 -9.45 29.50
N ASN A 178 -19.17 -9.15 28.32
CA ASN A 178 -18.79 -7.94 27.58
C ASN A 178 -19.52 -6.70 28.07
N ASP A 179 -18.85 -5.55 28.14
CA ASP A 179 -19.43 -4.26 28.60
C ASP A 179 -20.74 -3.83 27.89
N SER A 180 -21.10 -4.43 26.75
CA SER A 180 -22.45 -4.28 26.18
C SER A 180 -23.54 -4.81 27.12
N THR A 181 -23.30 -5.87 27.90
CA THR A 181 -24.22 -6.33 28.96
C THR A 181 -24.25 -5.42 30.16
N ASN A 182 -23.24 -4.58 30.41
CA ASN A 182 -23.39 -3.48 31.38
C ASN A 182 -24.41 -2.45 30.87
N PHE A 183 -24.47 -2.20 29.57
CA PHE A 183 -25.54 -1.37 28.98
C PHE A 183 -26.87 -2.11 28.97
N THR A 184 -26.92 -3.37 28.56
CA THR A 184 -28.15 -4.17 28.55
C THR A 184 -28.70 -4.34 29.97
N ALA A 185 -27.88 -4.67 30.96
CA ALA A 185 -28.28 -4.78 32.36
C ALA A 185 -28.76 -3.43 32.93
N ARG A 186 -28.08 -2.32 32.59
CA ARG A 186 -28.57 -0.97 32.97
C ARG A 186 -29.88 -0.60 32.28
N LEU A 187 -30.05 -1.01 31.01
CA LEU A 187 -31.27 -0.81 30.25
C LEU A 187 -32.40 -1.66 30.83
N GLU A 188 -32.11 -2.90 31.20
CA GLU A 188 -33.03 -3.82 31.87
C GLU A 188 -33.44 -3.27 33.24
N GLU A 189 -32.49 -2.84 34.07
CA GLU A 189 -32.77 -2.15 35.34
C GLU A 189 -33.65 -0.91 35.13
N PHE A 190 -33.37 -0.11 34.09
CA PHE A 190 -34.16 1.07 33.76
C PHE A 190 -35.58 0.70 33.29
N LEU A 191 -35.73 -0.30 32.43
CA LEU A 191 -37.02 -0.77 31.93
C LEU A 191 -37.87 -1.37 33.06
N ILE A 192 -37.25 -2.16 33.94
CA ILE A 192 -37.88 -2.71 35.15
C ILE A 192 -38.32 -1.58 36.09
N ALA A 193 -37.47 -0.58 36.33
CA ALA A 193 -37.80 0.59 37.16
C ALA A 193 -38.98 1.40 36.59
N ASN A 194 -39.23 1.33 35.29
CA ASN A 194 -40.36 1.97 34.60
C ASN A 194 -41.55 1.02 34.35
N GLY A 195 -41.57 -0.16 34.97
CA GLY A 195 -42.69 -1.10 34.93
C GLY A 195 -42.83 -1.92 33.64
N ILE A 196 -41.81 -1.91 32.78
CA ILE A 196 -41.77 -2.73 31.56
C ILE A 196 -41.23 -4.11 31.94
N LYS A 197 -42.07 -5.15 31.80
CA LYS A 197 -41.64 -6.54 31.95
C LYS A 197 -40.90 -6.99 30.71
N LEU A 198 -39.63 -7.32 30.88
CA LEU A 198 -38.87 -8.03 29.85
C LEU A 198 -39.35 -9.49 29.76
N PRO A 199 -39.31 -10.09 28.57
CA PRO A 199 -39.51 -11.52 28.43
C PRO A 199 -38.38 -12.27 29.15
N ASP A 200 -38.70 -12.86 30.29
CA ASP A 200 -37.81 -13.73 31.06
C ASP A 200 -37.80 -15.13 30.42
N ASP A 201 -37.37 -15.19 29.15
CA ASP A 201 -37.17 -16.44 28.43
C ASP A 201 -35.66 -16.73 28.44
N ASP A 202 -35.25 -17.65 29.31
CA ASP A 202 -33.87 -18.15 29.43
C ASP A 202 -33.29 -18.57 28.05
N ASN A 203 -34.13 -19.08 27.14
CA ASN A 203 -33.71 -19.48 25.81
C ASN A 203 -33.44 -18.26 24.92
N TYR A 204 -34.28 -17.24 24.98
CA TYR A 204 -34.07 -15.97 24.26
C TYR A 204 -32.77 -15.28 24.74
N ASN A 205 -32.58 -15.19 26.05
CA ASN A 205 -31.39 -14.60 26.65
C ASN A 205 -30.12 -15.36 26.28
N LYS A 206 -30.17 -16.70 26.28
CA LYS A 206 -29.06 -17.53 25.81
C LYS A 206 -28.71 -17.26 24.34
N GLN A 207 -29.73 -17.21 23.47
CA GLN A 207 -29.56 -16.93 22.04
C GLN A 207 -28.93 -15.56 21.79
N MET A 208 -29.40 -14.51 22.49
CA MET A 208 -28.86 -13.16 22.37
C MET A 208 -27.41 -13.08 22.86
N ASN A 209 -27.08 -13.77 23.95
CA ASN A 209 -25.71 -13.85 24.46
C ASN A 209 -24.76 -14.55 23.47
N ILE A 210 -25.19 -15.65 22.85
CA ILE A 210 -24.39 -16.34 21.83
C ILE A 210 -24.11 -15.43 20.63
N LEU A 211 -25.13 -14.69 20.16
CA LEU A 211 -24.97 -13.75 19.05
C LEU A 211 -24.03 -12.58 19.41
N ALA A 212 -24.17 -12.03 20.62
CA ALA A 212 -23.31 -10.96 21.13
C ALA A 212 -21.86 -11.43 21.26
N GLY A 213 -21.62 -12.64 21.78
CA GLY A 213 -20.30 -13.24 21.87
C GLY A 213 -19.65 -13.47 20.50
N LEU A 214 -20.44 -13.89 19.51
CA LEU A 214 -19.97 -14.07 18.14
C LEU A 214 -19.54 -12.73 17.51
N ASN A 215 -20.36 -11.69 17.67
CA ASN A 215 -20.04 -10.35 17.18
C ASN A 215 -18.80 -9.78 17.85
N HIS A 216 -18.64 -10.01 19.15
CA HIS A 216 -17.44 -9.61 19.87
C HIS A 216 -16.19 -10.30 19.32
N LEU A 217 -16.25 -11.63 19.14
CA LEU A 217 -15.15 -12.42 18.62
C LEU A 217 -14.73 -11.94 17.20
N ILE A 218 -15.71 -11.70 16.32
CA ILE A 218 -15.48 -11.15 14.97
C ILE A 218 -14.83 -9.76 15.05
N SER A 219 -15.32 -8.90 15.96
CA SER A 219 -14.79 -7.55 16.15
C SER A 219 -13.36 -7.57 16.67
N GLU A 220 -13.06 -8.39 17.67
CA GLU A 220 -11.74 -8.52 18.26
C GLU A 220 -10.71 -9.01 17.23
N PHE A 221 -11.08 -10.04 16.45
CA PHE A 221 -10.25 -10.51 15.34
C PHE A 221 -10.01 -9.39 14.32
N SER A 222 -11.06 -8.68 13.91
CA SER A 222 -11.01 -7.61 12.91
C SER A 222 -10.11 -6.45 13.35
N LEU A 223 -10.18 -6.05 14.62
CA LEU A 223 -9.31 -5.03 15.19
C LEU A 223 -7.85 -5.48 15.22
N LYS A 224 -7.59 -6.73 15.66
CA LYS A 224 -6.23 -7.30 15.67
C LYS A 224 -5.67 -7.45 14.25
N PHE A 225 -6.50 -7.86 13.30
CA PHE A 225 -6.14 -7.95 11.89
C PHE A 225 -5.76 -6.59 11.33
N ASN A 226 -6.62 -5.58 11.49
CA ASN A 226 -6.35 -4.21 11.08
C ASN A 226 -5.04 -3.66 11.68
N ALA A 227 -4.85 -3.84 12.99
CA ALA A 227 -3.62 -3.42 13.66
C ALA A 227 -2.38 -4.11 13.08
N THR A 228 -2.47 -5.42 12.80
CA THR A 228 -1.37 -6.20 12.22
C THR A 228 -1.03 -5.71 10.81
N ILE A 229 -2.03 -5.50 9.95
CA ILE A 229 -1.82 -5.01 8.58
C ILE A 229 -1.26 -3.59 8.61
N THR A 230 -1.87 -2.69 9.37
CA THR A 230 -1.45 -1.29 9.46
C THR A 230 -0.02 -1.15 9.99
N ASP A 231 0.39 -2.00 10.93
CA ASP A 231 1.75 -1.93 11.47
C ASP A 231 2.80 -2.57 10.55
N LYS A 232 2.50 -3.75 10.00
CA LYS A 232 3.46 -4.56 9.24
C LYS A 232 3.54 -4.20 7.76
N VAL A 233 2.46 -3.70 7.17
CA VAL A 233 2.43 -3.28 5.76
C VAL A 233 2.84 -1.81 5.65
N LYS A 234 4.11 -1.55 6.00
CA LYS A 234 4.80 -0.28 5.81
C LYS A 234 6.01 -0.55 4.93
N ILE A 235 6.02 0.03 3.73
CA ILE A 235 7.19 0.01 2.84
C ILE A 235 7.74 1.42 2.89
#